data_AF-A0A968NEY0-F1
#
_entry.id   AF-A0A968NEY0-F1
#
_cell.length_a   1.000
_cell.length_b   1.000
_cell.length_c   1.000
_cell.angle_alpha   90.00
_cell.angle_beta   90.00
_cell.angle_gamma   90.00
#
_symmetry.space_group_name_H-M   'P 1'
#
loop_
_entity.id
_entity.type
_entity.pdbx_description
1 polymer ?
#
loop_
_entity_poly.entity_id
_entity_poly.type
_entity_poly.pdbx_seq_one_letter_code
_entity_poly.pdbx_strand_id
1 'polypeptide(L)' 'MSDKPQIEVLEERWVEFYDDTILAVLVRMDGVVRVLVPVRPVCDVLGVDWEGQRQRIARDEVLGSTVVEMTTVA' A
#
# COMPACT_ATOMS: atom_id res chain seq x y z
N MET A 1 -18.87 10.59 6.10
CA MET A 1 -18.00 11.16 5.04
C MET A 1 -16.62 11.23 5.65
N SER A 2 -15.79 10.19 5.44
CA SER A 2 -14.42 10.18 5.97
C SER A 2 -13.57 11.16 5.17
N ASP A 3 -12.89 12.03 5.89
CA ASP A 3 -11.81 12.84 5.35
C ASP A 3 -10.78 11.89 4.73
N LYS A 4 -10.49 12.03 3.43
CA LYS A 4 -9.52 11.14 2.78
C LYS A 4 -8.14 11.56 3.28
N PRO A 5 -7.30 10.63 3.77
CA PRO A 5 -5.97 10.99 4.23
C PRO A 5 -5.22 11.66 3.09
N GLN A 6 -4.58 12.80 3.38
CA GLN A 6 -3.79 13.50 2.39
C GLN A 6 -2.43 12.81 2.30
N ILE A 7 -2.18 12.14 1.18
CA ILE A 7 -0.96 11.36 0.93
C ILE A 7 -0.13 12.11 -0.10
N GLU A 8 1.09 12.46 0.27
CA GLU A 8 2.12 12.99 -0.62
C GLU A 8 3.23 11.94 -0.78
N VAL A 9 3.54 11.55 -2.01
CA VAL A 9 4.68 10.67 -2.29
C VAL A 9 5.96 11.48 -2.22
N LEU A 10 6.88 11.07 -1.35
CA LEU A 10 8.19 11.70 -1.19
C LEU A 10 9.26 10.97 -2.00
N GLU A 11 9.23 9.63 -2.01
CA GLU A 11 10.20 8.80 -2.71
C GLU A 11 9.62 7.42 -3.04
N GLU A 12 10.01 6.86 -4.18
CA GLU A 12 9.79 5.46 -4.54
C GLU A 12 11.13 4.75 -4.69
N ARG A 13 11.30 3.58 -4.06
CA ARG A 13 12.55 2.83 -4.12
C ARG A 13 12.30 1.32 -4.09
N TRP A 14 12.97 0.60 -4.99
CA TRP A 14 13.09 -0.85 -4.88
C TRP A 14 14.09 -1.19 -3.78
N VAL A 15 13.65 -1.96 -2.79
CA VAL A 15 14.46 -2.36 -1.64
C VAL A 15 14.56 -3.88 -1.57
N GLU A 16 15.72 -4.37 -1.17
CA GLU A 16 15.88 -5.78 -0.80
C GLU A 16 15.06 -6.05 0.47
N PHE A 17 14.20 -7.07 0.39
CA PHE A 17 13.36 -7.54 1.47
C PHE A 17 13.42 -9.05 1.50
N TYR A 18 14.20 -9.58 2.45
CA TYR A 18 14.65 -10.96 2.44
C TYR A 18 15.38 -11.29 1.13
N ASP A 19 14.99 -12.35 0.44
CA ASP A 19 15.62 -12.81 -0.81
C ASP A 19 14.89 -12.28 -2.06
N ASP A 20 14.06 -11.24 -1.91
CA ASP A 20 13.31 -10.63 -3.00
C ASP A 20 13.42 -9.09 -2.97
N THR A 21 12.95 -8.44 -4.02
CA THR A 21 12.90 -6.98 -4.11
C THR A 21 11.45 -6.50 -4.15
N ILE A 22 11.11 -5.55 -3.28
CA ILE A 22 9.77 -4.95 -3.24
C ILE A 22 9.85 -3.44 -3.45
N LEU A 23 8.79 -2.87 -4.00
CA LEU A 23 8.63 -1.44 -4.12
C LEU A 23 8.23 -0.87 -2.75
N ALA A 24 9.08 -0.06 -2.15
CA ALA A 24 8.76 0.73 -0.96
C ALA A 24 8.50 2.19 -1.38
N VAL A 25 7.41 2.75 -0.87
CA VAL A 25 7.01 4.14 -1.14
C VAL A 25 7.06 4.92 0.16
N LEU A 26 7.96 5.91 0.23
CA LEU A 26 8.00 6.86 1.33
C LEU A 26 6.93 7.92 1.08
N VAL A 27 6.01 8.07 2.03
CA VAL A 27 4.90 9.01 1.94
C VAL A 27 4.87 9.94 3.15
N ARG A 28 4.36 11.15 2.96
CA ARG A 28 3.88 12.00 4.03
C ARG A 28 2.36 11.87 4.09
N MET A 29 1.87 11.41 5.24
CA MET A 29 0.46 11.22 5.52
C MET A 29 0.11 11.99 6.78
N ASP A 30 -0.79 12.97 6.66
CA ASP A 30 -1.24 13.82 7.77
C ASP A 30 -0.05 14.43 8.55
N GLY A 31 0.99 14.86 7.82
CA GLY A 31 2.22 15.43 8.36
C GLY A 31 3.26 14.42 8.86
N VAL A 32 2.91 13.13 8.98
CA VAL A 32 3.80 12.06 9.44
C VAL A 32 4.41 11.30 8.27
N VAL A 33 5.72 11.07 8.31
CA VAL A 33 6.42 10.27 7.29
C VAL A 33 6.24 8.79 7.59
N ARG A 34 5.81 8.01 6.59
CA ARG A 34 5.61 6.56 6.67
C ARG A 34 6.14 5.86 5.42
N VAL A 35 6.48 4.58 5.55
CA VAL A 35 6.78 3.71 4.41
C VAL A 35 5.54 2.85 4.15
N LEU A 36 5.07 2.84 2.91
CA LEU A 36 4.01 1.97 2.42
C LEU A 36 4.58 0.98 1.39
N VAL A 37 3.94 -0.18 1.28
CA VAL A 37 4.23 -1.19 0.26
C VAL A 37 2.94 -1.40 -0.54
N PRO A 38 2.95 -1.25 -1.87
CA PRO A 38 1.78 -1.49 -2.68
C PRO A 38 1.51 -3.00 -2.73
N VAL A 39 0.34 -3.40 -2.23
CA VAL A 39 -0.03 -4.82 -2.09
C VAL A 39 -0.34 -5.46 -3.44
N ARG A 40 -0.87 -4.70 -4.41
CA ARG A 40 -1.26 -5.25 -5.72
C ARG A 40 -0.08 -5.85 -6.50
N PRO A 41 1.07 -5.17 -6.69
CA PRO A 41 2.26 -5.79 -7.28
C PRO A 41 2.71 -7.07 -6.58
N VAL A 42 2.60 -7.12 -5.24
CA VAL A 42 2.91 -8.33 -4.47
C VAL A 42 1.94 -9.46 -4.81
N CYS A 43 0.64 -9.17 -4.93
CA CYS A 43 -0.35 -10.16 -5.37
C CYS A 43 -0.04 -10.70 -6.77
N ASP A 44 0.34 -9.82 -7.70
CA ASP A 44 0.68 -10.18 -9.08
C ASP A 44 1.91 -11.11 -9.12
N VAL A 45 2.95 -10.83 -8.35
CA VAL A 45 4.17 -11.67 -8.25
C VAL A 45 3.86 -13.04 -7.62
N LEU A 46 3.04 -13.06 -6.57
CA LEU A 46 2.65 -14.30 -5.89
C LEU A 46 1.62 -15.13 -6.66
N GLY A 47 1.06 -14.61 -7.75
CA GLY A 47 0.02 -15.27 -8.54
C GLY A 47 -1.31 -15.45 -7.79
N VAL A 48 -1.61 -14.54 -6.85
CA VAL A 48 -2.87 -14.54 -6.09
C VAL A 48 -3.84 -13.49 -6.62
N ASP A 49 -5.13 -13.80 -6.58
CA ASP A 49 -6.17 -12.87 -7.07
C ASP A 49 -6.23 -11.58 -6.24
N TRP A 50 -5.94 -10.44 -6.87
CA TRP A 50 -5.99 -9.14 -6.22
C TRP A 50 -7.39 -8.78 -5.71
N GLU A 51 -8.46 -9.07 -6.47
CA GLU A 51 -9.81 -8.66 -6.07
C GLU A 51 -10.25 -9.38 -4.79
N GLY A 52 -10.01 -10.70 -4.72
CA GLY A 52 -10.22 -11.49 -3.53
C GLY A 52 -9.36 -11.04 -2.34
N GLN A 53 -8.09 -10.71 -2.56
CA GLN A 53 -7.22 -10.20 -1.50
C GLN A 53 -7.69 -8.83 -0.99
N ARG A 54 -8.09 -7.90 -1.88
CA ARG A 54 -8.63 -6.60 -1.48
C ARG A 54 -9.88 -6.74 -0.62
N GLN A 55 -10.80 -7.64 -0.99
CA GLN A 55 -12.00 -7.91 -0.19
C GLN A 55 -11.66 -8.50 1.19
N ARG A 56 -10.65 -9.38 1.28
CA ARG A 56 -10.18 -9.94 2.55
C ARG A 56 -9.55 -8.88 3.43
N ILE A 57 -8.69 -8.03 2.87
CA ILE A 57 -8.07 -6.89 3.57
C ILE A 57 -9.15 -5.97 4.13
N ALA A 58 -10.16 -5.60 3.33
CA ALA A 58 -11.23 -4.70 3.76
C ALA A 58 -12.11 -5.29 4.88
N ARG A 59 -12.20 -6.62 4.98
CA ARG A 59 -12.98 -7.32 6.03
C ARG A 59 -12.14 -7.67 7.26
N ASP A 60 -10.83 -7.62 7.14
CA ASP A 60 -9.91 -7.90 8.23
C ASP A 60 -9.84 -6.68 9.16
N GLU A 61 -9.99 -6.90 10.47
CA GLU A 61 -10.04 -5.82 11.46
C GLU A 61 -8.72 -5.03 11.55
N VAL A 62 -7.59 -5.72 11.36
CA VAL A 62 -6.25 -5.12 11.45
C VAL A 62 -5.84 -4.52 10.12
N LEU A 63 -5.97 -5.28 9.04
CA LEU A 63 -5.55 -4.81 7.71
C LEU A 63 -6.49 -3.73 7.18
N GLY A 64 -7.79 -3.85 7.42
CA GLY A 64 -8.78 -2.87 7.00
C GLY A 64 -8.65 -1.51 7.69
N SER A 65 -8.11 -1.49 8.92
CA SER A 65 -7.84 -0.24 9.64
C SER A 65 -6.48 0.40 9.28
N THR A 66 -5.61 -0.32 8.57
CA THR A 66 -4.26 0.11 8.23
C THR A 66 -4.07 0.42 6.75
N VAL A 67 -4.82 -0.25 5.86
CA VAL A 67 -4.67 -0.08 4.42
C VAL A 67 -5.16 1.30 3.99
N VAL A 68 -4.49 1.85 2.99
CA VAL A 68 -4.92 3.11 2.37
C VAL A 68 -5.02 2.91 0.87
N GLU A 69 -6.20 3.21 0.32
CA GLU A 69 -6.40 3.21 -1.13
C GLU A 69 -5.88 4.53 -1.70
N MET A 70 -4.82 4.44 -2.50
CA MET A 70 -4.24 5.56 -3.22
C MET A 70 -4.57 5.42 -4.70
N THR A 71 -5.25 6.41 -5.26
CA THR A 71 -5.44 6.52 -6.71
C THR A 71 -4.46 7.55 -7.22
N THR A 72 -3.48 7.13 -8.02
CA THR A 72 -2.66 8.04 -8.80
C THR A 72 -3.53 8.70 -9.86
N VAL A 73 -3.64 10.03 -9.81
CA VAL A 73 -4.15 10.83 -10.92
C VAL A 73 -2.94 11.16 -11.78
N ALA A 74 -2.95 10.70 -13.03
CA ALA A 74 -1.94 11.06 -14.02
C ALA A 74 -2.09 12.52 -14.47
#